data_AF-A0A9E4QNX5-F1
#
_entry.id   AF-A0A9E4QNX5-F1
#
_cell.length_a   1.000
_cell.length_b   1.000
_cell.length_c   1.000
_cell.angle_alpha   90.00
_cell.angle_beta   90.00
_cell.angle_gamma   90.00
#
_symmetry.space_group_name_H-M   'P 1'
#
loop_
_entity.id
_entity.type
_entity.pdbx_description
1 polymer ?
#
loop_
_entity_poly.entity_id
_entity_poly.type
_entity_poly.pdbx_seq_one_letter_code
_entity_poly.pdbx_strand_id
1 'polypeptide(L)'
;MPGSSQKAWPRRDEQLIERIDNLLSAEPVLRKNFFGTVAWFLESNDLIFAGAWGEGVMLRLGEERSTDLIESGAADPHDPTGHRPKREYVFL
;
A
#
# COMPACT_ATOMS: atom_id res chain seq x y z
N MET A 1 -29.43 1.12 19.11
CA MET A 1 -28.88 1.31 17.75
C MET A 1 -27.36 1.17 17.86
N PRO A 2 -26.72 0.05 17.49
CA PRO A 2 -25.27 0.01 17.43
C PRO A 2 -24.84 0.79 16.18
N GLY A 3 -24.03 1.82 16.41
CA GLY A 3 -23.53 2.73 15.39
C GLY A 3 -22.70 1.99 14.35
N SER A 4 -22.86 2.44 13.11
CA SER A 4 -22.04 2.09 11.97
C SER A 4 -20.56 2.08 12.38
N SER A 5 -19.93 0.90 12.34
CA SER A 5 -18.48 0.81 12.41
C SER A 5 -17.93 1.51 11.17
N GLN A 6 -17.63 2.80 11.29
CA GLN A 6 -16.73 3.45 10.34
C GLN A 6 -15.45 2.64 10.40
N LYS A 7 -15.15 1.88 9.33
CA LYS A 7 -13.81 1.32 9.13
C LYS A 7 -12.86 2.51 9.25
N ALA A 8 -12.19 2.64 10.39
CA ALA A 8 -11.25 3.72 10.61
C ALA A 8 -10.17 3.54 9.55
N TRP A 9 -10.04 4.51 8.64
CA TRP A 9 -8.97 4.49 7.68
C TRP A 9 -7.63 4.42 8.43
N PRO A 10 -6.62 3.75 7.85
CA PRO A 10 -5.34 3.60 8.52
C PRO A 10 -4.76 4.97 8.87
N ARG A 11 -4.20 5.07 10.08
CA ARG A 11 -3.60 6.32 10.52
C ARG A 11 -2.35 6.59 9.67
N ARG A 12 -2.20 7.85 9.25
CA ARG A 12 -1.01 8.33 8.56
C ARG A 12 0.20 8.28 9.50
N ASP A 13 1.24 7.56 9.10
CA ASP A 13 2.54 7.53 9.78
C ASP A 13 3.57 8.36 8.99
N GLU A 14 3.96 9.51 9.54
CA GLU A 14 4.89 10.43 8.86
C GLU A 14 6.32 9.88 8.78
N GLN A 15 6.77 9.10 9.77
CA GLN A 15 8.11 8.53 9.76
C GLN A 15 8.23 7.43 8.71
N LEU A 16 7.19 6.61 8.56
CA LEU A 16 7.12 5.62 7.50
C LEU A 16 7.17 6.28 6.12
N ILE A 17 6.38 7.34 5.93
CA ILE A 17 6.33 8.09 4.67
C ILE A 17 7.69 8.69 4.35
N GLU A 18 8.34 9.32 5.32
CA GLU A 18 9.67 9.92 5.13
C GLU A 18 10.73 8.88 4.77
N ARG A 19 10.70 7.69 5.40
CA ARG A 19 11.60 6.59 5.06
C ARG A 19 11.44 6.14 3.62
N ILE A 20 10.20 6.02 3.14
CA ILE A 20 9.91 5.57 1.79
C ILE A 20 10.25 6.66 0.77
N ASP A 21 9.95 7.92 1.07
CA ASP A 21 10.36 9.06 0.23
C ASP A 21 11.89 9.10 0.07
N ASN A 22 12.65 8.84 1.15
CA ASN A 22 14.11 8.76 1.08
C ASN A 22 14.59 7.53 0.28
N LEU A 23 13.92 6.38 0.40
CA LEU A 23 14.27 5.18 -0.40
C LEU A 23 14.02 5.40 -1.90
N LEU A 24 12.98 6.16 -2.25
CA LEU A 24 12.57 6.42 -3.62
C LEU A 24 13.12 7.74 -4.18
N SER A 25 13.96 8.46 -3.44
CA SER A 25 14.39 9.82 -3.82
C SER A 25 15.18 9.88 -5.13
N ALA A 26 15.75 8.75 -5.56
CA ALA A 26 16.50 8.62 -6.81
C ALA A 26 15.63 8.15 -7.99
N GLU A 27 14.38 7.75 -7.74
CA GLU A 27 13.50 7.15 -8.74
C GLU A 27 12.43 8.15 -9.22
N PRO A 28 11.98 8.08 -10.49
CA PRO A 28 10.97 8.97 -11.04
C PRO A 28 9.57 8.58 -10.55
N VAL A 29 9.23 9.00 -9.33
CA VAL A 29 7.97 8.66 -8.66
C VAL A 29 7.18 9.91 -8.23
N LEU A 30 5.86 9.79 -8.26
CA LEU A 30 4.92 10.82 -7.82
C LEU A 30 4.26 10.38 -6.51
N ARG A 31 4.27 11.27 -5.50
CA ARG A 31 3.57 11.06 -4.24
C ARG A 31 2.21 11.76 -4.27
N LYS A 32 1.12 11.03 -4.03
CA LYS A 32 -0.25 11.57 -3.99
C LYS A 32 -0.98 11.15 -2.72
N ASN A 33 -1.97 11.94 -2.32
CA ASN A 33 -2.88 11.57 -1.23
C ASN A 33 -3.71 10.34 -1.63
N PHE A 34 -3.76 9.35 -0.75
CA PHE A 34 -4.43 8.08 -1.00
C PHE A 34 -5.11 7.62 0.29
N PHE A 35 -6.45 7.57 0.29
CA PHE A 35 -7.29 7.08 1.42
C PHE A 35 -6.87 7.58 2.82
N GLY A 36 -6.63 8.89 2.98
CA GLY A 36 -6.25 9.48 4.28
C GLY A 36 -4.76 9.44 4.60
N THR A 37 -3.95 8.82 3.75
CA THR A 37 -2.49 8.75 3.83
C THR A 37 -1.89 9.11 2.45
N VAL A 38 -0.77 8.49 2.06
CA VAL A 38 -0.10 8.72 0.77
C VAL A 38 0.18 7.42 0.02
N ALA A 39 0.32 7.54 -1.29
CA ALA A 39 0.80 6.49 -2.15
C ALA A 39 1.77 7.03 -3.20
N TRP A 40 2.61 6.14 -3.71
CA TRP A 40 3.61 6.39 -4.73
C TRP A 40 3.19 5.76 -6.06
N PHE A 41 3.33 6.57 -7.10
CA PHE A 41 2.94 6.29 -8.47
C PHE A 41 4.16 6.43 -9.37
N LEU A 42 4.24 5.63 -10.42
CA LEU A 42 5.28 5.78 -11.43
C LEU A 42 5.02 7.06 -12.25
N GLU A 43 6.01 7.94 -12.40
CA GLU A 43 5.84 9.17 -13.18
C GLU A 43 5.52 8.89 -14.66
N SER A 44 6.01 7.77 -15.19
CA SER A 44 5.86 7.40 -16.60
C SER A 44 4.44 7.06 -17.04
N ASN A 45 3.60 6.55 -16.14
CA ASN A 45 2.26 6.04 -16.47
C ASN A 45 1.21 6.24 -15.38
N ASP A 46 1.56 6.90 -14.29
CA ASP A 46 0.68 7.22 -13.17
C ASP A 46 0.04 5.98 -12.50
N LEU A 47 0.68 4.83 -12.60
CA LEU A 47 0.25 3.61 -11.92
C LEU A 47 0.80 3.54 -10.49
N ILE A 48 -0.09 3.24 -9.55
CA ILE A 48 0.28 2.97 -8.15
C ILE A 48 1.13 1.70 -8.06
N PHE A 49 2.24 1.79 -7.32
CA PHE A 49 3.09 0.64 -7.01
C PHE A 49 3.36 0.47 -5.51
N ALA A 50 3.20 1.54 -4.71
CA ALA A 50 3.33 1.48 -3.26
C ALA A 50 2.35 2.43 -2.58
N GLY A 51 1.91 2.10 -1.37
CA GLY A 51 1.04 2.94 -0.55
C GLY A 51 1.35 2.77 0.93
N ALA A 52 1.40 3.86 1.69
CA ALA A 52 1.44 3.75 3.15
C ALA A 52 0.06 3.30 3.63
N TRP A 53 0.00 2.39 4.61
CA TRP A 53 -1.25 1.87 5.15
C TRP A 53 -1.11 1.54 6.64
N GLY A 54 -1.36 2.53 7.49
CA GLY A 54 -1.19 2.38 8.93
C GLY A 54 0.29 2.38 9.27
N GLU A 55 0.76 1.33 9.95
CA GLU A 55 2.17 1.15 10.32
C GLU A 55 2.98 0.39 9.24
N GLY A 56 2.33 -0.05 8.16
CA GLY A 56 2.95 -0.83 7.09
C GLY A 56 2.76 -0.24 5.70
N VAL A 57 3.22 -0.98 4.69
CA VAL A 57 3.14 -0.59 3.28
C VAL A 57 2.37 -1.61 2.46
N MET A 58 1.51 -1.11 1.59
CA MET A 58 0.97 -1.87 0.48
C MET A 58 1.92 -1.77 -0.70
N LEU A 59 2.27 -2.89 -1.32
CA LEU A 59 3.05 -2.93 -2.56
C LEU A 59 2.28 -3.65 -3.66
N ARG A 60 2.40 -3.17 -4.90
CA ARG A 60 1.90 -3.84 -6.09
C ARG A 60 3.06 -4.53 -6.82
N LEU A 61 3.11 -5.86 -6.76
CA LEU A 61 4.25 -6.64 -7.25
C LEU A 61 3.90 -7.57 -8.42
N GLY A 62 2.63 -7.65 -8.81
CA GLY A 62 2.12 -8.65 -9.75
C GLY A 62 1.80 -9.98 -9.05
N GLU A 63 1.01 -10.83 -9.71
CA GLU A 63 0.44 -12.04 -9.09
C GLU A 63 1.50 -13.06 -8.66
N GLU A 64 2.48 -13.34 -9.51
CA GLU A 64 3.55 -14.32 -9.24
C GLU A 64 4.34 -13.94 -7.97
N ARG A 65 4.93 -12.74 -7.96
CA ARG A 65 5.77 -12.27 -6.85
C ARG A 65 4.97 -12.05 -5.56
N SER A 66 3.70 -11.65 -5.67
CA SER A 66 2.84 -11.51 -4.49
C SER A 66 2.51 -12.88 -3.89
N THR A 67 2.26 -13.89 -4.73
CA THR A 67 1.99 -15.26 -4.30
C THR A 67 3.20 -15.84 -3.57
N ASP A 68 4.40 -15.72 -4.15
CA ASP A 68 5.64 -16.20 -3.53
C ASP A 68 5.89 -15.59 -2.13
N LEU A 69 5.63 -14.29 -1.97
CA LEU A 69 5.79 -13.58 -0.69
C LEU A 69 4.76 -14.01 0.35
N ILE A 70 3.52 -14.23 -0.06
CA ILE A 70 2.46 -14.70 0.84
C ILE A 70 2.73 -16.16 1.24
N GLU A 71 3.08 -17.02 0.29
CA GLU A 71 3.36 -18.44 0.55
C GLU A 71 4.60 -18.65 1.42
N SER A 72 5.60 -17.78 1.31
CA SER A 72 6.79 -17.79 2.17
C SER A 72 6.54 -17.20 3.57
N GLY A 73 5.37 -16.60 3.82
CA GLY A 73 5.05 -15.91 5.08
C GLY A 73 5.77 -14.58 5.27
N ALA A 74 6.33 -14.02 4.19
CA ALA A 74 7.04 -12.75 4.21
C ALA A 74 6.10 -11.54 4.06
N ALA A 75 4.87 -11.74 3.61
CA ALA A 75 3.87 -10.69 3.43
C ALA A 75 2.44 -11.18 3.67
N ASP A 76 1.55 -10.27 4.06
CA ASP A 76 0.13 -10.55 4.20
C ASP A 76 -0.65 -10.18 2.92
N PRO A 77 -1.75 -10.89 2.60
CA PRO A 77 -2.66 -10.49 1.54
C PRO A 77 -3.26 -9.11 1.81
N HIS A 78 -3.26 -8.21 0.82
CA HIS A 78 -3.84 -6.89 0.97
C HIS A 78 -5.16 -6.74 0.19
N ASP A 79 -6.30 -6.70 0.91
CA ASP A 79 -7.62 -6.35 0.35
C ASP A 79 -8.26 -5.17 1.09
N PRO A 80 -8.01 -3.93 0.65
CA PRO A 80 -8.50 -2.74 1.34
C PRO A 80 -9.99 -2.51 1.14
N THR A 81 -10.62 -3.08 0.10
CA THR A 81 -12.04 -2.87 -0.20
C THR A 81 -12.91 -4.05 0.24
N GLY A 82 -12.36 -5.25 0.41
CA GLY A 82 -13.07 -6.45 0.88
C GLY A 82 -14.07 -7.02 -0.12
N HIS A 83 -14.05 -6.54 -1.37
CA HIS A 83 -15.00 -6.97 -2.41
C HIS A 83 -14.40 -7.97 -3.40
N ARG A 84 -13.07 -7.92 -3.63
CA ARG A 84 -12.37 -8.85 -4.50
C ARG A 84 -10.90 -8.92 -4.08
N PRO A 85 -10.35 -10.12 -3.81
CA PRO A 85 -8.93 -10.26 -3.50
C PRO A 85 -8.09 -9.71 -4.65
N LYS A 86 -7.30 -8.67 -4.38
CA LYS A 86 -6.36 -8.17 -5.37
C LYS A 86 -5.05 -8.94 -5.23
N ARG A 87 -4.88 -9.98 -6.06
CA ARG A 87 -3.72 -10.90 -6.02
C ARG A 87 -2.38 -10.25 -6.33
N GLU A 88 -2.40 -9.04 -6.86
CA GLU A 88 -1.20 -8.28 -7.22
C GLU A 88 -0.68 -7.38 -6.09
N TYR A 89 -1.39 -7.32 -4.95
CA TYR A 89 -1.04 -6.48 -3.81
C TYR A 89 -0.73 -7.30 -2.57
N VAL A 90 0.33 -6.89 -1.88
CA VAL A 90 0.74 -7.42 -0.58
C VAL A 90 0.83 -6.29 0.44
N PHE A 91 0.74 -6.66 1.72
CA PHE A 91 1.00 -5.80 2.85
C PHE A 91 2.26 -6.28 3.58
N LEU A 92 3.15 -5.34 3.87
CA LEU A 92 4.38 -5.53 4.65
C LEU A 92 4.37 -4.63 5.87
#